data_AF-A0A3N5MWM9-F1
#
_entry.id   AF-A0A3N5MWM9-F1
#
_cell.length_a   1.000
_cell.length_b   1.000
_cell.length_c   1.000
_cell.angle_alpha   90.00
_cell.angle_beta   90.00
_cell.angle_gamma   90.00
#
_symmetry.space_group_name_H-M   'P 1'
#
loop_
_entity.id
_entity.type
_entity.pdbx_description
1 polymer ?
#
loop_
_entity_poly.entity_id
_entity_poly.type
_entity_poly.pdbx_seq_one_letter_code
_entity_poly.pdbx_strand_id
1 'polypeptide(L)'
;MHALRVVAQLLLYVPLMVIIGYFSTAPKFTHLPDDRALLRLSFSHAGERVRECVKRSPEELAKLPPNMRAQFDCPRERTPLTIEAELDGTLLFRVQA
;
A
#
# COMPACT_ATOMS: atom_id res chain seq x y z
N MET A 1 19.35 55.17 -6.49
CA MET A 1 18.21 54.20 -6.49
C MET A 1 18.62 52.77 -6.85
N HIS A 2 19.62 52.53 -7.71
CA HIS A 2 20.08 51.17 -8.03
C HIS A 2 20.73 50.41 -6.86
N ALA A 3 21.58 51.07 -6.06
CA ALA A 3 22.23 50.44 -4.91
C ALA A 3 21.23 49.89 -3.88
N LEU A 4 20.20 50.68 -3.54
CA LEU A 4 19.14 50.25 -2.62
C LEU A 4 18.37 49.04 -3.15
N ARG A 5 18.12 48.99 -4.47
CA ARG A 5 17.46 47.85 -5.13
C ARG A 5 18.30 46.58 -5.03
N VAL A 6 19.61 46.68 -5.28
CA VAL A 6 20.53 45.54 -5.20
C VAL A 6 20.64 45.04 -3.75
N VAL A 7 20.73 45.93 -2.77
CA VAL A 7 20.76 45.56 -1.35
C VAL A 7 19.48 44.84 -0.94
N ALA A 8 18.31 45.35 -1.33
CA ALA A 8 17.02 44.69 -1.04
C ALA A 8 16.91 43.31 -1.72
N GLN A 9 17.38 43.20 -2.97
CA GLN A 9 17.40 41.91 -3.68
C GLN A 9 18.29 40.88 -2.99
N LEU A 10 19.50 41.28 -2.58
CA LEU A 10 20.40 40.38 -1.85
C LEU A 10 19.81 39.97 -0.50
N LEU A 11 19.22 40.91 0.25
CA LEU A 11 18.60 40.65 1.54
C LEU A 11 17.42 39.67 1.45
N LEU A 12 16.73 39.60 0.32
CA LEU A 12 15.59 38.69 0.13
C LEU A 12 16.00 37.37 -0.52
N TYR A 13 16.80 37.42 -1.57
CA TYR A 13 17.12 36.23 -2.37
C TYR A 13 18.20 35.37 -1.74
N VAL A 14 19.19 35.95 -1.06
CA VAL A 14 20.25 35.14 -0.43
C VAL A 14 19.69 34.24 0.68
N PRO A 15 18.91 34.74 1.66
CA PRO A 15 18.33 33.86 2.67
C PRO A 15 17.40 32.81 2.08
N LEU A 16 16.60 33.18 1.08
CA LEU A 16 15.72 32.24 0.39
C LEU A 16 16.51 31.11 -0.28
N MET A 17 17.57 31.44 -1.02
CA MET A 17 18.44 30.43 -1.65
C MET A 17 19.11 29.53 -0.61
N VAL A 18 19.55 30.08 0.51
CA VAL A 18 20.15 29.30 1.61
C VAL A 18 19.13 28.32 2.20
N ILE A 19 17.91 28.78 2.49
CA ILE A 19 16.83 27.94 3.01
C ILE A 19 16.52 26.81 2.02
N ILE A 20 16.33 27.14 0.75
CA ILE A 20 16.06 26.14 -0.29
C ILE A 20 17.21 25.13 -0.39
N GLY A 21 18.46 25.60 -0.47
CA GLY A 21 19.63 24.72 -0.63
C GLY A 21 19.83 23.79 0.57
N TYR A 22 19.66 24.32 1.79
CA TYR A 22 19.76 23.53 3.00
C TYR A 22 18.66 22.46 3.05
N PHE A 23 17.40 22.85 2.89
CA PHE A 23 16.27 21.91 2.97
C PHE A 23 16.16 20.96 1.77
N SER A 24 16.84 21.24 0.66
CA SER A 24 16.93 20.31 -0.49
C SER A 24 17.89 19.15 -0.24
N THR A 25 18.77 19.24 0.76
CA THR A 25 19.80 18.22 1.02
C THR A 25 19.78 17.70 2.47
N ALA A 26 19.21 18.46 3.40
CA ALA A 26 19.16 18.15 4.82
C ALA A 26 17.81 18.57 5.46
N PRO A 27 17.33 17.86 6.49
CA PRO A 27 17.84 16.58 6.95
C PRO A 27 17.58 15.48 5.91
N LYS A 28 18.54 14.57 5.74
CA LYS A 28 18.32 13.40 4.90
C LYS A 28 17.22 12.55 5.50
N PHE A 29 16.18 12.30 4.73
CA PHE A 29 15.14 11.38 5.14
C PHE A 29 15.70 9.96 5.16
N THR A 30 15.62 9.30 6.31
CA THR A 30 16.11 7.94 6.51
C THR A 30 14.91 7.05 6.81
N HIS A 31 14.56 6.18 5.86
CA HIS A 31 13.42 5.28 5.98
C HIS A 31 13.63 4.20 7.05
N LEU A 32 14.86 3.76 7.24
CA LEU A 32 15.24 2.69 8.14
C LEU A 32 16.63 3.01 8.71
N PRO A 33 16.86 2.86 10.03
CA PRO A 33 18.17 3.11 10.61
C PRO A 33 19.22 2.12 10.05
N ASP A 34 20.49 2.53 10.05
CA ASP A 34 21.59 1.82 9.37
C ASP A 34 21.83 0.39 9.87
N ASP A 35 21.34 0.05 11.07
CA ASP A 35 21.45 -1.26 11.71
C ASP A 35 20.26 -2.20 11.43
N ARG A 36 19.26 -1.74 10.66
CA ARG A 36 18.02 -2.50 10.40
C ARG A 36 17.82 -2.73 8.91
N ALA A 37 17.21 -3.87 8.59
CA ALA A 37 16.71 -4.18 7.26
C ALA A 37 15.22 -4.53 7.34
N LEU A 38 14.46 -4.19 6.31
CA LEU A 38 13.03 -4.48 6.21
C LEU A 38 12.80 -5.54 5.13
N LEU A 39 12.36 -6.73 5.53
CA LEU A 39 11.85 -7.74 4.62
C LEU A 39 10.32 -7.64 4.57
N ARG A 40 9.78 -7.25 3.41
CA ARG A 40 8.33 -7.16 3.20
C ARG A 40 7.83 -8.28 2.29
N LEU A 41 7.03 -9.18 2.84
CA LEU A 41 6.33 -10.21 2.09
C LEU A 41 4.89 -9.79 1.82
N SER A 42 4.53 -9.66 0.53
CA SER A 42 3.17 -9.36 0.08
C SER A 42 2.69 -10.50 -0.80
N PHE A 43 1.55 -11.11 -0.46
CA PHE A 43 0.93 -12.17 -1.24
C PHE A 43 -0.54 -11.86 -1.43
N SER A 44 -1.09 -12.28 -2.57
CA SER A 44 -2.52 -12.17 -2.88
C SER A 44 -3.10 -13.57 -2.90
N HIS A 45 -4.07 -13.84 -2.03
CA HIS A 45 -4.77 -15.13 -1.98
C HIS A 45 -6.19 -14.97 -2.49
N ALA A 46 -6.42 -15.40 -3.73
CA ALA A 46 -7.75 -15.44 -4.32
C ALA A 46 -8.46 -16.73 -3.87
N GLY A 47 -9.74 -16.61 -3.50
CA GLY A 47 -10.56 -17.79 -3.21
C GLY A 47 -10.82 -18.61 -4.46
N GLU A 48 -10.69 -19.92 -4.36
CA GLU A 48 -11.08 -20.85 -5.42
C GLU A 48 -12.59 -21.11 -5.38
N ARG A 49 -13.14 -21.62 -6.49
CA ARG A 49 -14.57 -21.96 -6.56
C ARG A 49 -14.83 -23.20 -5.70
N VAL A 50 -15.75 -23.08 -4.75
CA VAL A 50 -16.16 -24.20 -3.88
C VAL A 50 -17.03 -25.19 -4.64
N ARG A 51 -17.84 -24.68 -5.57
CA ARG A 51 -18.68 -25.48 -6.47
C ARG A 51 -18.86 -24.77 -7.81
N GLU A 52 -19.41 -25.51 -8.77
CA GLU A 52 -19.85 -24.93 -10.03
C GLU A 52 -20.83 -23.77 -9.81
N CYS A 53 -20.77 -22.79 -10.71
CA CYS A 53 -21.66 -21.64 -10.65
C CYS A 53 -23.10 -22.07 -10.96
N VAL A 54 -24.02 -21.79 -10.04
CA VAL A 54 -25.43 -22.11 -10.22
C VAL A 54 -26.15 -20.88 -10.79
N LYS A 55 -26.92 -21.09 -11.86
CA LYS A 55 -27.79 -20.04 -12.42
C LYS A 55 -29.10 -20.03 -11.64
N ARG A 56 -29.44 -18.91 -11.01
CA ARG A 56 -30.69 -18.73 -10.25
C ARG A 56 -31.87 -18.51 -11.19
N SER A 57 -33.01 -19.10 -10.87
CA SER A 57 -34.25 -18.89 -11.62
C SER A 57 -34.86 -17.51 -11.33
N PRO A 58 -35.77 -17.00 -12.17
CA PRO A 58 -36.46 -15.73 -11.93
C PRO A 58 -37.24 -15.69 -10.60
N GLU A 59 -37.81 -16.84 -10.21
CA GLU A 59 -38.58 -16.99 -8.97
C GLU A 59 -37.68 -16.91 -7.73
N GLU A 60 -36.46 -17.45 -7.83
CA GLU A 60 -35.45 -17.37 -6.78
C GLU A 60 -34.87 -15.96 -6.65
N LEU A 61 -34.66 -15.27 -7.78
CA LEU A 61 -34.23 -13.87 -7.79
C LEU A 61 -35.31 -12.95 -7.21
N ALA A 62 -36.59 -13.22 -7.45
CA ALA A 62 -37.69 -12.44 -6.89
C ALA A 62 -37.74 -12.54 -5.36
N LYS A 63 -37.37 -13.69 -4.78
CA LYS A 63 -37.27 -13.89 -3.33
C LYS A 63 -36.09 -13.13 -2.69
N LEU A 64 -35.10 -12.73 -3.48
CA LEU A 64 -33.94 -11.98 -2.99
C LEU A 64 -34.21 -10.47 -2.93
N PRO A 65 -33.59 -9.74 -1.98
CA PRO A 65 -33.60 -8.28 -1.96
C PRO A 65 -33.10 -7.68 -3.28
N PRO A 66 -33.61 -6.51 -3.74
CA PRO A 66 -33.27 -5.95 -5.04
C PRO A 66 -31.77 -5.79 -5.31
N ASN A 67 -30.98 -5.50 -4.28
CA ASN A 67 -29.52 -5.32 -4.35
C ASN A 67 -28.72 -6.64 -4.38
N MET A 68 -29.36 -7.79 -4.17
CA MET A 68 -28.70 -9.11 -4.09
C MET A 68 -29.10 -10.08 -5.21
N ARG A 69 -29.78 -9.59 -6.26
CA ARG A 69 -30.30 -10.40 -7.38
C ARG A 69 -29.25 -10.73 -8.44
N ALA A 70 -28.11 -11.27 -8.02
CA ALA A 70 -27.10 -11.78 -8.95
C ALA A 70 -27.62 -13.07 -9.61
N GLN A 71 -27.60 -13.13 -10.95
CA GLN A 71 -28.08 -14.28 -11.73
C GLN A 71 -27.24 -15.56 -11.50
N PHE A 72 -25.95 -15.41 -11.17
CA PHE A 72 -25.06 -16.52 -10.91
C PHE A 72 -24.61 -16.53 -9.45
N ASP A 73 -24.72 -17.70 -8.81
CA ASP A 73 -24.15 -17.98 -7.51
C ASP A 73 -22.86 -18.78 -7.68
N CYS A 74 -21.72 -18.13 -7.49
CA CYS A 74 -20.40 -18.75 -7.58
C CYS A 74 -19.69 -18.61 -6.22
N PRO A 75 -20.01 -19.47 -5.24
CA PRO A 75 -19.36 -19.40 -3.94
C PRO A 75 -17.87 -19.65 -4.11
N ARG A 76 -17.08 -18.77 -3.49
CA ARG A 76 -15.62 -18.84 -3.48
C ARG A 76 -15.17 -18.86 -2.03
N GLU A 77 -14.22 -19.72 -1.73
CA GLU A 77 -13.63 -19.84 -0.41
C GLU A 77 -12.12 -19.84 -0.52
N ARG A 78 -11.48 -19.32 0.52
CA ARG A 78 -10.02 -19.27 0.60
C ARG A 78 -9.54 -20.50 1.34
N THR A 79 -8.70 -21.30 0.69
CA THR A 79 -7.96 -22.35 1.38
C THR A 79 -7.00 -21.73 2.38
N PRO A 80 -6.91 -22.20 3.64
CA PRO A 80 -5.95 -21.65 4.59
C PRO A 80 -4.52 -21.83 4.07
N LEU A 81 -3.75 -20.74 4.05
CA LEU A 81 -2.34 -20.75 3.65
C LEU A 81 -1.47 -20.59 4.90
N THR A 82 -0.43 -21.40 5.03
CA THR A 82 0.60 -21.19 6.06
C THR A 82 1.83 -20.60 5.39
N ILE A 83 2.30 -19.48 5.90
CA ILE A 83 3.42 -18.72 5.36
C ILE A 83 4.53 -18.72 6.39
N GLU A 84 5.71 -19.16 5.96
CA GLU A 84 6.91 -19.25 6.78
C GLU A 84 8.02 -18.43 6.14
N ALA A 85 8.64 -17.55 6.92
CA ALA A 85 9.84 -16.82 6.52
C ALA A 85 10.99 -17.28 7.40
N GLU A 86 12.02 -17.85 6.76
CA GLU A 86 13.22 -18.34 7.40
C GLU A 86 14.44 -17.57 6.88
N LEU A 87 15.36 -17.23 7.76
CA LEU A 87 16.62 -16.58 7.42
C LEU A 87 17.75 -17.27 8.20
N ASP A 88 18.78 -17.74 7.48
CA ASP A 88 19.95 -18.40 8.05
C ASP A 88 19.62 -19.55 9.03
N GLY A 89 18.64 -20.40 8.68
CA GLY A 89 18.21 -21.51 9.54
C GLY A 89 17.26 -21.10 10.67
N THR A 90 16.94 -19.81 10.79
CA THR A 90 16.09 -19.27 11.87
C THR A 90 14.72 -18.87 11.33
N LEU A 91 13.66 -19.48 11.85
CA LEU A 91 12.30 -19.11 11.52
C LEU A 91 11.97 -17.73 12.10
N LEU A 92 11.83 -16.72 11.23
CA LEU A 92 11.54 -15.34 11.62
C LEU A 92 10.04 -15.10 11.78
N PHE A 93 9.21 -15.79 10.99
CA PHE A 93 7.78 -15.54 10.93
C PHE A 93 7.03 -16.78 10.48
N ARG A 94 5.89 -17.07 11.13
CA ARG A 94 4.91 -18.07 10.69
C ARG A 94 3.50 -17.50 10.88
N VAL A 95 2.72 -17.41 9.82
CA VAL A 95 1.31 -16.96 9.88
C VAL A 95 0.43 -17.85 9.04
N GLN A 96 -0.79 -18.08 9.54
CA GLN A 96 -1.86 -18.74 8.81
C GLN A 96 -2.85 -17.67 8.31
N ALA A 97 -3.13 -17.67 7.02
CA ALA A 97 -3.92 -16.67 6.29
C ALA A 97 -5.07 -17.29 5.51
#